data_AF-A0A8E2DY26-F1
#
_entry.id   AF-A0A8E2DY26-F1
#
_cell.length_a   1.000
_cell.length_b   1.000
_cell.length_c   1.000
_cell.angle_alpha   90.00
_cell.angle_beta   90.00
_cell.angle_gamma   90.00
#
_symmetry.space_group_name_H-M   'P 1'
#
loop_
_entity.id
_entity.type
_entity.pdbx_description
1 polymer ?
#
loop_
_entity_poly.entity_id
_entity_poly.type
_entity_poly.pdbx_seq_one_letter_code
_entity_poly.pdbx_strand_id
1 'polypeptide(L)'
;MDPVSILSALGTSVAITKNVVETLNTLISQTQNADRLLQQLHREVTDFQSVLQRMNHDFSDRQMRAAAFETQTGNMGAHWNAVLQAILKCNERLEELEKLLKRLAGSSNITSNKIVKGFRQKFASSDIQFYWSEIKDYKENIALNLQMILVCRVMDPRTAPTAT
;
A
#
# COMPACT_ATOMS: atom_id res chain seq x y z
N MET A 1 16.97 -10.30 -7.83
CA MET A 1 16.48 -9.08 -7.15
C MET A 1 17.27 -8.92 -5.88
N ASP A 2 17.48 -7.71 -5.39
CA ASP A 2 18.18 -7.49 -4.13
C ASP A 2 17.17 -7.21 -3.00
N PRO A 3 17.38 -7.72 -1.77
CA PRO A 3 16.47 -7.47 -0.63
C PRO A 3 16.36 -6.00 -0.25
N VAL A 4 17.34 -5.18 -0.65
CA VAL A 4 17.36 -3.75 -0.35
C VAL A 4 16.31 -3.02 -1.19
N SER A 5 16.06 -3.44 -2.43
CA SER A 5 15.00 -2.90 -3.29
C SER A 5 13.60 -3.08 -2.69
N ILE A 6 13.30 -4.24 -2.10
CA ILE A 6 12.01 -4.47 -1.43
C ILE A 6 11.90 -3.60 -0.18
N LEU A 7 12.94 -3.58 0.66
CA LEU A 7 12.95 -2.77 1.88
C LEU A 7 12.82 -1.27 1.56
N SER A 8 13.53 -0.79 0.54
CA SER A 8 13.44 0.59 0.06
C SER A 8 12.03 0.89 -0.45
N ALA A 9 11.45 0.01 -1.27
CA ALA A 9 10.11 0.19 -1.80
C ALA A 9 9.07 0.27 -0.68
N LEU A 10 9.15 -0.63 0.32
CA LEU A 10 8.30 -0.63 1.51
C LEU A 10 8.45 0.65 2.33
N GLY A 11 9.69 1.10 2.57
CA GLY A 11 9.97 2.35 3.29
C GLY A 11 9.31 3.55 2.61
N THR A 12 9.45 3.66 1.29
CA THR A 12 8.76 4.68 0.49
C THR A 12 7.24 4.56 0.62
N SER A 13 6.69 3.34 0.51
CA SER A 13 5.24 3.11 0.64
C SER A 13 4.71 3.57 2.00
N VAL A 14 5.42 3.26 3.09
CA VAL A 14 5.04 3.66 4.45
C VAL A 14 5.03 5.20 4.57
N ALA A 15 6.01 5.88 3.98
CA ALA A 15 6.06 7.33 4.00
C ALA A 15 4.89 7.96 3.21
N ILE A 16 4.63 7.48 1.99
CA ILE A 16 3.54 8.01 1.15
C ILE A 16 2.19 7.75 1.80
N THR A 17 1.92 6.51 2.25
CA THR A 17 0.65 6.17 2.90
C THR A 17 0.40 6.99 4.15
N LYS A 18 1.44 7.27 4.96
CA LYS A 18 1.33 8.19 6.10
C LYS A 18 0.85 9.58 5.66
N ASN A 19 1.48 10.17 4.64
CA ASN A 19 1.07 11.49 4.16
C ASN A 19 -0.37 11.52 3.60
N VAL A 20 -0.77 10.45 2.89
CA VAL A 20 -2.13 10.29 2.39
C VAL A 20 -3.13 10.22 3.55
N VAL A 21 -2.85 9.42 4.58
CA VAL A 21 -3.69 9.30 5.78
C VAL A 21 -3.81 10.65 6.52
N GLU A 22 -2.71 11.38 6.71
CA GLU A 22 -2.72 12.71 7.32
C GLU A 22 -3.56 13.72 6.51
N THR A 23 -3.45 13.69 5.19
CA THR A 23 -4.23 14.56 4.29
C THR A 23 -5.71 14.20 4.34
N LEU A 24 -6.05 12.90 4.33
CA LEU A 24 -7.43 12.42 4.46
C LEU A 24 -8.04 12.78 5.81
N ASN A 25 -7.30 12.67 6.92
CA ASN A 25 -7.75 13.10 8.25
C ASN A 25 -8.06 14.61 8.29
N THR A 26 -7.23 15.41 7.64
CA THR A 26 -7.45 16.85 7.51
C THR A 26 -8.75 17.13 6.73
N LEU A 27 -8.96 16.46 5.60
CA LEU A 27 -10.17 16.63 4.79
C LEU A 27 -11.45 16.15 5.51
N ILE A 28 -11.38 15.02 6.20
CA ILE A 28 -12.49 14.46 6.98
C ILE A 28 -12.85 15.39 8.14
N SER A 29 -11.87 15.88 8.90
CA SER A 29 -12.13 16.80 10.04
C SER A 29 -12.69 18.16 9.59
N GLN A 30 -12.33 18.63 8.40
CA GLN A 30 -12.86 19.87 7.83
C GLN A 30 -14.26 19.73 7.21
N THR A 31 -14.76 18.50 7.02
CA THR A 31 -16.07 18.24 6.41
C THR A 31 -17.05 17.77 7.48
N GLN A 32 -18.03 18.62 7.88
CA GLN A 32 -19.07 18.27 8.88
C GLN A 32 -19.84 16.98 8.55
N ASN A 33 -19.89 16.60 7.27
CA ASN A 33 -20.39 15.31 6.78
C ASN A 33 -19.39 14.76 5.77
N ALA A 34 -18.27 14.19 6.25
CA ALA A 34 -17.32 13.51 5.40
C ALA A 34 -18.05 12.44 4.56
N ASP A 35 -17.80 12.47 3.25
CA ASP A 35 -18.39 11.52 2.30
C ASP A 35 -18.07 10.08 2.75
N ARG A 36 -19.05 9.17 2.68
CA ARG A 36 -18.84 7.74 3.02
C ARG A 36 -17.71 7.14 2.19
N LEU A 37 -17.56 7.57 0.94
CA LEU A 37 -16.48 7.13 0.06
C LEU A 37 -15.12 7.62 0.56
N LEU A 38 -15.03 8.85 1.09
CA LEU A 38 -13.81 9.39 1.66
C LEU A 38 -13.40 8.65 2.94
N GLN A 39 -14.39 8.32 3.78
CA GLN A 39 -14.16 7.50 4.98
C GLN A 39 -13.74 6.06 4.63
N GLN A 40 -14.30 5.48 3.57
CA GLN A 40 -13.90 4.16 3.06
C GLN A 40 -12.47 4.17 2.53
N LEU A 41 -12.13 5.17 1.69
CA LEU A 41 -10.76 5.34 1.21
C LEU A 41 -9.78 5.52 2.37
N HIS A 42 -10.13 6.34 3.37
CA HIS A 42 -9.29 6.52 4.55
C HIS A 42 -9.02 5.20 5.27
N ARG A 43 -10.07 4.40 5.56
CA ARG A 43 -9.89 3.08 6.17
C ARG A 43 -8.99 2.18 5.33
N GLU A 44 -9.22 2.11 4.03
CA GLU A 44 -8.45 1.25 3.13
C GLU A 44 -6.96 1.63 3.11
N VAL A 45 -6.64 2.93 3.02
CA VAL A 45 -5.27 3.42 3.07
C VAL A 45 -4.63 3.16 4.44
N THR A 46 -5.35 3.34 5.54
CA THR A 46 -4.85 3.05 6.90
C THR A 46 -4.57 1.56 7.11
N ASP A 47 -5.46 0.69 6.64
CA ASP A 47 -5.27 -0.76 6.70
C ASP A 47 -4.05 -1.18 5.87
N PHE A 48 -3.91 -0.60 4.67
CA PHE A 48 -2.76 -0.85 3.80
C PHE A 48 -1.45 -0.34 4.41
N GLN A 49 -1.45 0.86 5.00
CA GLN A 49 -0.32 1.40 5.75
C GLN A 49 0.13 0.43 6.84
N SER A 50 -0.82 -0.15 7.58
CA SER A 50 -0.52 -1.11 8.65
C SER A 50 0.12 -2.39 8.11
N VAL A 51 -0.32 -2.87 6.95
CA VAL A 51 0.31 -4.03 6.26
C VAL A 51 1.73 -3.69 5.84
N LEU A 52 1.94 -2.55 5.19
CA LEU A 52 3.26 -2.11 4.74
C LEU A 52 4.23 -1.88 5.91
N GLN A 53 3.76 -1.33 7.03
CA GLN A 53 4.55 -1.16 8.24
C GLN A 53 5.00 -2.48 8.84
N ARG A 54 4.09 -3.47 8.91
CA ARG A 54 4.43 -4.83 9.36
C ARG A 54 5.46 -5.47 8.44
N MET A 55 5.24 -5.42 7.12
CA MET A 55 6.21 -5.93 6.16
C MET A 55 7.56 -5.23 6.27
N ASN A 56 7.58 -3.90 6.43
CA ASN A 56 8.82 -3.14 6.59
C ASN A 56 9.56 -3.52 7.88
N HIS A 57 8.83 -3.75 8.98
CA HIS A 57 9.39 -4.24 10.24
C HIS A 57 9.98 -5.64 10.09
N ASP A 58 9.23 -6.57 9.50
CA ASP A 58 9.65 -7.95 9.26
C ASP A 58 10.89 -8.01 8.37
N PHE A 59 10.95 -7.22 7.28
CA PHE A 59 12.13 -7.12 6.41
C PHE A 59 13.31 -6.36 7.04
N SER A 60 13.06 -5.58 8.09
CA SER A 60 14.12 -4.94 8.88
C SER A 60 14.87 -5.97 9.75
N ASP A 61 14.24 -7.10 10.09
CA ASP A 61 14.92 -8.23 10.72
C ASP A 61 15.91 -8.88 9.73
N ARG A 62 17.16 -9.02 10.17
CA ARG A 62 18.25 -9.60 9.38
C ARG A 62 17.99 -11.07 9.02
N GLN A 63 17.39 -11.86 9.91
CA GLN A 63 17.07 -13.27 9.66
C GLN A 63 15.95 -13.41 8.63
N MET A 64 14.89 -12.61 8.74
CA MET A 64 13.83 -12.62 7.74
C MET A 64 14.31 -12.13 6.38
N ARG A 65 15.17 -11.10 6.35
CA ARG A 65 15.79 -10.63 5.10
C ARG A 65 16.67 -11.69 4.45
N ALA A 66 17.46 -12.43 5.23
CA ALA A 66 18.28 -13.53 4.74
C ALA A 66 17.40 -14.67 4.18
N ALA A 67 16.35 -15.06 4.91
CA ALA A 67 15.40 -16.07 4.44
C ALA A 67 14.64 -15.64 3.17
N ALA A 68 14.27 -14.36 3.07
CA ALA A 68 13.68 -13.80 1.87
C ALA A 68 14.67 -13.79 0.69
N PHE A 69 15.97 -13.61 0.95
CA PHE A 69 17.02 -13.66 -0.07
C PHE A 69 17.28 -15.09 -0.58
N GLU A 70 17.36 -16.05 0.32
CA GLU A 70 17.58 -17.47 -0.01
C GLU A 70 16.44 -18.04 -0.87
N THR A 71 15.22 -17.51 -0.71
CA THR A 71 14.03 -17.93 -1.46
C THR A 71 13.85 -17.19 -2.79
N GLN A 72 14.79 -16.38 -3.28
CA GLN A 72 14.62 -15.63 -4.53
C GLN A 72 14.96 -16.42 -5.81
N THR A 73 14.99 -17.75 -5.75
CA THR A 73 15.31 -18.59 -6.91
C THR A 73 14.08 -19.32 -7.44
N GLY A 74 14.10 -19.65 -8.74
CA GLY A 74 13.01 -20.38 -9.39
C GLY A 74 11.63 -19.70 -9.25
N ASN A 75 10.60 -20.49 -8.97
CA ASN A 75 9.21 -20.03 -8.87
C ASN A 75 9.01 -19.02 -7.72
N MET A 76 9.73 -19.17 -6.60
CA MET A 76 9.65 -18.23 -5.48
C MET A 76 10.20 -16.85 -5.84
N GLY A 77 11.27 -16.79 -6.64
CA GLY A 77 11.82 -15.53 -7.17
C GLY A 77 10.81 -14.75 -8.02
N ALA A 78 9.98 -15.45 -8.81
CA ALA A 78 8.93 -14.82 -9.61
C ALA A 78 7.86 -14.17 -8.73
N HIS A 79 7.42 -14.84 -7.66
CA HIS A 79 6.46 -14.29 -6.70
C HIS A 79 7.03 -13.10 -5.93
N TRP A 80 8.30 -13.17 -5.50
CA TRP A 80 8.94 -12.01 -4.88
C TRP A 80 8.98 -10.82 -5.83
N ASN A 81 9.28 -11.05 -7.12
CA ASN A 81 9.32 -9.98 -8.11
C ASN A 81 7.92 -9.38 -8.32
N ALA A 82 6.88 -10.21 -8.33
CA ALA A 82 5.49 -9.75 -8.39
C ALA A 82 5.13 -8.88 -7.16
N VAL A 83 5.57 -9.25 -5.96
CA VAL A 83 5.41 -8.42 -4.74
C VAL A 83 6.08 -7.06 -4.91
N LEU A 84 7.35 -7.03 -5.35
CA LEU A 84 8.07 -5.77 -5.56
C LEU A 84 7.35 -4.88 -6.58
N GLN A 85 6.94 -5.45 -7.71
CA GLN A 85 6.23 -4.71 -8.76
C GLN A 85 4.87 -4.18 -8.28
N ALA A 86 4.13 -4.95 -7.48
CA ALA A 86 2.88 -4.51 -6.88
C ALA A 86 3.10 -3.34 -5.91
N ILE A 87 4.14 -3.39 -5.08
CA ILE A 87 4.51 -2.30 -4.16
C ILE A 87 4.89 -1.04 -4.94
N LEU A 88 5.72 -1.15 -5.98
CA LEU A 88 6.16 -0.01 -6.78
C LEU A 88 4.99 0.66 -7.51
N LYS A 89 4.12 -0.12 -8.16
CA LYS A 89 2.91 0.40 -8.82
C LYS A 89 1.96 1.03 -7.82
N CYS A 90 1.81 0.43 -6.64
CA CYS A 90 1.00 1.01 -5.59
C CYS A 90 1.57 2.36 -5.10
N ASN A 91 2.89 2.50 -5.01
CA ASN A 91 3.52 3.78 -4.68
C ASN A 91 3.18 4.86 -5.70
N GLU A 92 3.28 4.56 -6.99
CA GLU A 92 2.89 5.49 -8.05
C GLU A 92 1.43 5.96 -7.88
N ARG A 93 0.51 5.01 -7.61
CA ARG A 93 -0.91 5.34 -7.37
C ARG A 93 -1.15 6.14 -6.11
N LEU A 94 -0.45 5.81 -5.03
CA LEU A 94 -0.55 6.55 -3.76
C LEU A 94 0.00 7.97 -3.89
N GLU A 95 1.08 8.18 -4.66
CA GLU A 95 1.59 9.52 -4.95
C GLU A 95 0.63 10.34 -5.80
N GLU A 96 0.00 9.73 -6.81
CA GLU A 96 -1.05 10.37 -7.60
C GLU A 96 -2.22 10.78 -6.70
N LEU A 97 -2.68 9.87 -5.85
CA LEU A 97 -3.72 10.15 -4.86
C LEU A 97 -3.31 11.27 -3.91
N GLU A 98 -2.08 11.24 -3.38
CA GLU A 98 -1.57 12.29 -2.49
C GLU A 98 -1.56 13.66 -3.18
N LYS A 99 -1.08 13.74 -4.43
CA LYS A 99 -1.08 14.97 -5.23
C LYS A 99 -2.49 15.49 -5.46
N LEU A 100 -3.43 14.59 -5.75
CA LEU A 100 -4.84 14.93 -5.92
C LEU A 100 -5.46 15.46 -4.63
N LEU A 101 -5.26 14.77 -3.51
CA LEU A 101 -5.75 15.20 -2.20
C LEU A 101 -5.13 16.53 -1.76
N LYS A 102 -3.82 16.74 -2.00
CA LYS A 102 -3.13 18.01 -1.70
C LYS A 102 -3.64 19.16 -2.56
N ARG A 103 -3.92 18.94 -3.85
CA ARG A 103 -4.53 19.97 -4.71
C ARG A 103 -5.90 20.40 -4.21
N LEU A 104 -6.67 19.46 -3.66
CA LEU A 104 -7.95 19.77 -3.04
C LEU A 104 -7.78 20.53 -1.73
N ALA A 105 -6.90 20.06 -0.86
CA ALA A 105 -6.60 20.69 0.43
C ALA A 105 -6.01 22.10 0.25
N GLY A 106 -5.15 22.31 -0.75
CA GLY A 106 -4.48 23.58 -1.06
C GLY A 106 -5.37 24.66 -1.69
N SER A 107 -6.59 24.32 -2.12
CA SER A 107 -7.61 25.30 -2.55
C SER A 107 -8.25 26.06 -1.35
N SER A 108 -7.55 26.10 -0.20
CA SER A 108 -8.02 26.30 1.19
C SER A 108 -8.27 27.74 1.62
N ASN A 109 -8.03 28.76 0.80
CA ASN A 109 -8.34 30.15 1.18
C ASN A 109 -9.84 30.50 1.14
N ILE A 110 -10.73 29.50 1.02
CA ILE A 110 -12.16 29.73 0.86
C ILE A 110 -12.94 28.80 1.78
N THR A 111 -13.46 29.38 2.86
CA THR A 111 -14.58 28.94 3.72
C THR A 111 -15.01 27.46 3.58
N SER A 112 -14.96 26.73 4.70
CA SER A 112 -15.30 25.30 4.87
C SER A 112 -16.48 24.79 4.03
N ASN A 113 -17.54 25.59 3.84
CA ASN A 113 -18.72 25.21 3.05
C ASN A 113 -18.47 25.11 1.53
N LYS A 114 -17.50 25.86 0.99
CA LYS A 114 -17.08 25.82 -0.42
C LYS A 114 -16.09 24.68 -0.69
N ILE A 115 -15.31 24.29 0.32
CA ILE A 115 -14.43 23.11 0.28
C ILE A 115 -15.27 21.84 0.08
N VAL A 116 -16.36 21.64 0.82
CA VAL A 116 -17.22 20.45 0.67
C VAL A 116 -17.88 20.39 -0.72
N LYS A 117 -18.38 21.52 -1.23
CA LYS A 117 -18.98 21.60 -2.57
C LYS A 117 -17.93 21.42 -3.69
N GLY A 118 -16.78 22.07 -3.56
CA GLY A 118 -15.67 21.95 -4.51
C GLY A 118 -15.02 20.56 -4.50
N PHE A 119 -14.97 19.91 -3.33
CA PHE A 119 -14.52 18.54 -3.17
C PHE A 119 -15.48 17.58 -3.88
N ARG A 120 -16.79 17.64 -3.61
CA ARG A 120 -17.79 16.82 -4.33
C ARG A 120 -17.81 17.04 -5.84
N GLN A 121 -17.49 18.26 -6.28
CA GLN A 121 -17.60 18.63 -7.69
C GLN A 121 -16.30 18.40 -8.47
N LYS A 122 -15.13 18.42 -7.82
CA LYS A 122 -13.82 18.15 -8.44
C LYS A 122 -13.31 16.73 -8.21
N PHE A 123 -13.72 16.10 -7.12
CA PHE A 123 -13.49 14.68 -6.86
C PHE A 123 -14.79 13.96 -7.20
N ALA A 124 -14.90 13.56 -8.46
CA ALA A 124 -15.99 12.70 -8.85
C ALA A 124 -15.90 11.42 -8.00
N SER A 125 -17.04 10.90 -7.53
CA SER A 125 -17.08 9.62 -6.81
C SER A 125 -16.33 8.50 -7.56
N SER A 126 -16.22 8.61 -8.89
CA SER A 126 -15.41 7.74 -9.75
C SER A 126 -13.92 7.73 -9.41
N ASP A 127 -13.31 8.87 -9.10
CA ASP A 127 -11.87 8.95 -8.83
C ASP A 127 -11.55 8.32 -7.46
N ILE A 128 -12.38 8.60 -6.44
CA ILE A 128 -12.25 7.97 -5.12
C ILE A 128 -12.43 6.46 -5.24
N GLN A 129 -13.47 6.04 -5.97
CA GLN A 129 -13.77 4.62 -6.16
C GLN A 129 -12.66 3.92 -6.95
N PHE A 130 -12.07 4.59 -7.94
CA PHE A 130 -10.92 4.09 -8.69
C PHE A 130 -9.71 3.85 -7.77
N TYR A 131 -9.27 4.87 -7.02
CA TYR A 131 -8.13 4.71 -6.12
C TYR A 131 -8.38 3.71 -4.99
N TRP A 132 -9.60 3.67 -4.46
CA TRP A 132 -9.99 2.66 -3.48
C TRP A 132 -9.87 1.23 -4.06
N SER A 133 -10.39 1.00 -5.27
CA SER A 133 -10.29 -0.30 -5.95
C SER A 133 -8.84 -0.69 -6.21
N GLU A 134 -8.05 0.21 -6.80
CA GLU A 134 -6.64 -0.05 -7.10
C GLU A 134 -5.85 -0.43 -5.84
N ILE A 135 -5.98 0.34 -4.75
CA ILE A 135 -5.25 0.06 -3.50
C ILE A 135 -5.65 -1.30 -2.92
N LYS A 136 -6.95 -1.62 -2.96
CA LYS A 136 -7.46 -2.92 -2.54
C LYS A 136 -6.85 -4.05 -3.38
N ASP A 137 -6.83 -3.90 -4.71
CA ASP A 137 -6.31 -4.90 -5.64
C ASP A 137 -4.80 -5.13 -5.42
N TYR A 138 -4.01 -4.06 -5.21
CA TYR A 138 -2.58 -4.21 -4.87
C TYR A 138 -2.38 -4.94 -3.54
N LYS A 139 -3.18 -4.62 -2.51
CA LYS A 139 -3.12 -5.29 -1.21
C LYS A 139 -3.40 -6.80 -1.35
N GLU A 140 -4.44 -7.15 -2.10
CA GLU A 140 -4.80 -8.55 -2.36
C GLU A 140 -3.72 -9.28 -3.17
N ASN A 141 -3.15 -8.62 -4.18
CA ASN A 141 -2.07 -9.17 -5.01
C ASN A 141 -0.79 -9.45 -4.19
N ILE A 142 -0.40 -8.52 -3.32
CA ILE A 142 0.73 -8.70 -2.39
C ILE A 142 0.47 -9.90 -1.47
N ALA A 143 -0.71 -9.96 -0.85
CA ALA A 143 -1.07 -11.05 0.05
C ALA A 143 -1.03 -12.42 -0.64
N LEU A 144 -1.57 -12.52 -1.86
CA LEU A 144 -1.57 -13.75 -2.64
C LEU A 144 -0.15 -14.21 -2.99
N ASN A 145 0.73 -13.31 -3.44
CA ASN A 145 2.10 -13.68 -3.77
C ASN A 145 2.91 -14.08 -2.53
N LEU A 146 2.68 -13.44 -1.38
CA LEU A 146 3.29 -13.85 -0.11
C LEU A 146 2.83 -15.26 0.30
N GLN A 147 1.53 -15.58 0.15
CA GLN A 147 1.02 -16.92 0.39
C GLN A 147 1.65 -17.96 -0.56
N MET A 148 1.81 -17.62 -1.84
CA MET A 148 2.45 -18.52 -2.80
C MET A 148 3.92 -18.78 -2.48
N ILE A 149 4.66 -17.78 -1.98
CA ILE A 149 6.03 -17.98 -1.49
C ILE A 149 6.06 -19.01 -0.36
N LEU A 150 5.11 -18.94 0.59
CA LEU A 150 5.00 -19.92 1.67
C LEU A 150 4.72 -21.33 1.15
N VAL A 151 3.78 -21.46 0.21
CA VAL A 151 3.44 -22.76 -0.42
C VAL A 151 4.65 -23.34 -1.16
N CYS A 152 5.32 -22.54 -1.99
CA CYS A 152 6.52 -22.98 -2.69
C CYS A 152 7.62 -23.42 -1.72
N ARG A 153 7.78 -22.72 -0.59
CA ARG A 153 8.77 -23.09 0.44
C ARG A 153 8.47 -24.43 1.10
N VAL A 154 7.20 -24.74 1.37
CA VAL A 154 6.76 -26.03 1.92
C VAL A 154 6.92 -27.15 0.90
N MET A 155 6.73 -26.85 -0.39
CA MET A 155 6.87 -27.82 -1.48
C MET A 155 8.31 -28.01 -1.97
N ASP A 156 9.29 -27.22 -1.50
CA ASP A 156 10.69 -27.38 -1.91
C ASP A 156 11.28 -28.64 -1.24
N PRO A 157 11.68 -29.68 -2.02
CA PRO A 157 12.25 -30.89 -1.46
C PRO A 157 13.55 -30.67 -0.67
N ARG A 158 14.20 -29.49 -0.81
CA ARG A 158 15.39 -29.11 -0.03
C ARG A 158 15.08 -28.68 1.40
N THR A 159 13.81 -28.47 1.76
CA THR A 159 13.38 -28.12 3.13
C THR A 159 12.77 -29.31 3.87
N ALA A 160 12.67 -30.49 3.22
CA ALA A 160 12.23 -31.71 3.86
C ALA A 160 13.23 -32.13 4.97
N PRO A 161 12.79 -32.36 6.21
CA PRO A 161 13.68 -32.89 7.23
C PRO A 161 14.18 -34.26 6.77
N THR A 162 15.50 -34.42 6.70
CA THR A 162 16.14 -35.72 6.56
C THR A 162 15.65 -36.59 7.71
N ALA A 163 14.79 -37.56 7.40
CA ALA A 163 14.42 -38.62 8.33
C ALA A 163 15.70 -39.40 8.69
N THR A 164 16.20 -39.15 9.90
CA THR A 164 17.15 -40.03 10.61
C THR A 164 16.40 -41.17 11.27
#